data_AF-A0AAV9DR13-F1
#
_entry.id   AF-A0AAV9DR13-F1
#
_cell.length_a   1.000
_cell.length_b   1.000
_cell.length_c   1.000
_cell.angle_alpha   90.00
_cell.angle_beta   90.00
_cell.angle_gamma   90.00
#
_symmetry.space_group_name_H-M   'P 1'
#
loop_
_entity.id
_entity.type
_entity.pdbx_description
1 polymer ?
#
loop_
_entity_poly.entity_id
_entity_poly.type
_entity_poly.pdbx_seq_one_letter_code
_entity_poly.pdbx_strand_id
1 'polypeptide(L)'
;MNPFVTLLIECLRRRKKNWQKLWMRTGLCIDLLNQDYLLIRMATTQIVEILARQQAQREEELAQTQRHILALQEEIEELERENRLHNQQVGACMLLLGALEAMLKAELRNMERMQKRENVDMTYLKNVILKLLETGEVEALLPVVGMLLQFSPDEIKKCQQTYRASAVPSSPVSTSVEASPSAPSSGSLFSRFLYS
;
A
#
# COMPACT_ATOMS: atom_id res chain seq x y z
N MET A 1 84.75 -35.69 -84.62
CA MET A 1 83.87 -35.71 -83.44
C MET A 1 82.44 -35.45 -83.89
N ASN A 2 81.47 -36.22 -83.39
CA ASN A 2 80.08 -36.17 -83.87
C ASN A 2 79.36 -34.90 -83.35
N PRO A 3 78.95 -33.96 -84.23
CA PRO A 3 78.34 -32.68 -83.82
C PRO A 3 77.04 -32.86 -83.01
N PHE A 4 76.38 -34.00 -83.19
CA PHE A 4 75.16 -34.37 -82.47
C PHE A 4 75.39 -34.58 -80.96
N VAL A 5 76.54 -35.15 -80.58
CA VAL A 5 76.88 -35.44 -79.17
C VAL A 5 77.17 -34.14 -78.41
N THR A 6 77.88 -33.20 -79.05
CA THR A 6 78.14 -31.87 -78.50
C THR A 6 76.86 -31.06 -78.28
N LEU A 7 75.91 -31.11 -79.22
CA LEU A 7 74.61 -30.44 -79.07
C LEU A 7 73.78 -31.05 -77.93
N LEU A 8 73.82 -32.37 -77.76
CA LEU A 8 73.08 -33.05 -76.69
C LEU A 8 73.64 -32.67 -75.30
N ILE A 9 74.97 -32.64 -75.15
CA ILE A 9 75.64 -32.22 -73.91
C ILE A 9 75.33 -30.76 -73.60
N GLU A 10 75.35 -29.88 -74.60
CA GLU A 10 75.04 -28.47 -74.40
C GLU A 10 73.57 -28.25 -74.02
N CYS A 11 72.64 -29.01 -74.62
CA CYS A 11 71.23 -28.99 -74.29
C CYS A 11 70.96 -29.49 -72.85
N LEU A 12 71.60 -30.58 -72.43
CA LEU A 12 71.52 -31.08 -71.05
C LEU A 12 72.12 -30.09 -70.04
N ARG A 13 73.24 -29.44 -70.39
CA ARG A 13 73.86 -28.40 -69.57
C ARG A 13 72.96 -27.16 -69.45
N ARG A 14 72.27 -26.77 -70.53
CA ARG A 14 71.28 -25.67 -70.53
C ARG A 14 70.06 -26.03 -69.67
N ARG A 15 69.53 -27.25 -69.80
CA ARG A 15 68.46 -27.77 -68.94
C ARG A 15 68.87 -27.76 -67.47
N LYS A 16 70.03 -28.29 -67.10
CA LYS A 16 70.51 -28.31 -65.71
C LYS A 16 70.62 -26.91 -65.12
N LYS A 17 71.17 -25.95 -65.86
CA LYS A 17 71.24 -24.53 -65.43
C LYS A 17 69.86 -23.90 -65.28
N ASN A 18 68.91 -24.20 -66.17
CA ASN A 18 67.53 -23.71 -66.06
C ASN A 18 66.80 -24.32 -64.86
N TRP A 19 66.96 -25.62 -64.60
CA TRP A 19 66.41 -26.28 -63.42
C TRP A 19 66.98 -25.73 -62.12
N GLN A 20 68.29 -25.48 -62.05
CA GLN A 20 68.91 -24.83 -60.87
C GLN A 20 68.40 -23.41 -60.64
N LYS A 21 68.23 -22.61 -61.72
CA LYS A 21 67.64 -21.27 -61.61
C LYS A 21 66.18 -21.31 -61.17
N LEU A 22 65.40 -22.26 -61.68
CA LEU A 22 64.02 -22.45 -61.30
C LEU A 22 63.92 -22.85 -59.82
N TRP A 23 64.75 -23.81 -59.39
CA TRP A 23 64.80 -24.28 -58.01
C TRP A 23 65.21 -23.18 -57.02
N MET A 24 66.22 -22.38 -57.38
CA MET A 24 66.62 -21.19 -56.59
C MET A 24 65.50 -20.15 -56.50
N ARG A 25 64.80 -19.88 -57.61
CA ARG A 25 63.66 -18.95 -57.63
C ARG A 25 62.49 -19.46 -56.78
N THR A 26 62.16 -20.75 -56.87
CA THR A 26 61.09 -21.35 -56.07
C THR A 26 61.47 -21.40 -54.58
N GLY A 27 62.72 -21.71 -54.25
CA GLY A 27 63.22 -21.69 -52.87
C GLY A 27 63.11 -20.29 -52.26
N LEU A 28 63.61 -19.26 -52.96
CA LEU A 28 63.49 -17.87 -52.49
C LEU A 28 62.03 -17.43 -52.31
N CYS A 29 61.12 -17.83 -53.20
CA CYS A 29 59.69 -17.52 -53.05
C CYS A 29 59.07 -18.20 -51.83
N ILE A 30 59.45 -19.44 -51.54
CA ILE A 30 58.96 -20.17 -50.36
C ILE A 30 59.49 -19.53 -49.08
N ASP A 31 60.77 -19.14 -49.04
CA ASP A 31 61.37 -18.48 -47.89
C ASP A 31 60.71 -17.11 -47.61
N LEU A 32 60.43 -16.34 -48.67
CA LEU A 32 59.73 -15.06 -48.55
C LEU A 32 58.29 -15.24 -48.02
N LEU A 33 57.55 -16.22 -48.55
CA LEU A 33 56.20 -16.55 -48.08
C LEU A 33 56.19 -17.05 -46.63
N ASN A 34 57.20 -17.81 -46.22
CA ASN A 34 57.32 -18.30 -44.85
C ASN A 34 57.66 -17.16 -43.87
N GLN A 35 58.49 -16.20 -44.32
CA GLN A 35 58.81 -15.00 -43.54
C GLN A 35 57.60 -14.07 -43.39
N ASP A 36 56.83 -13.87 -44.45
CA ASP A 36 55.56 -13.12 -44.41
C ASP A 36 54.52 -13.81 -43.51
N TYR A 37 54.40 -15.13 -43.61
CA TYR A 37 53.50 -15.93 -42.75
C TYR A 37 53.88 -15.81 -41.27
N LEU A 38 55.18 -15.87 -40.95
CA LEU A 38 55.66 -15.74 -39.57
C LEU A 38 55.34 -14.34 -39.01
N LEU A 39 55.55 -13.30 -39.82
CA LEU A 39 55.26 -11.91 -39.44
C LEU A 39 53.75 -11.71 -39.19
N ILE A 40 52.90 -12.21 -40.09
CA ILE A 40 51.44 -12.15 -39.96
C ILE A 40 50.99 -12.94 -38.72
N ARG A 41 51.56 -14.12 -38.46
CA ARG A 41 51.23 -14.92 -37.28
C ARG A 41 51.59 -14.19 -35.99
N MET A 42 52.76 -13.56 -35.90
CA MET A 42 53.15 -12.79 -34.71
C MET A 42 52.24 -11.57 -34.51
N ALA A 43 51.95 -10.81 -35.57
CA ALA A 43 51.07 -9.64 -35.50
C ALA A 43 49.64 -10.04 -35.06
N THR A 44 49.08 -11.10 -35.65
CA THR A 44 47.75 -11.60 -35.28
C THR A 44 47.70 -12.08 -33.82
N THR A 45 48.72 -12.80 -33.34
CA THR A 45 48.76 -13.22 -31.92
C THR A 45 48.77 -12.03 -30.96
N GLN A 46 49.52 -10.98 -31.27
CA GLN A 46 49.56 -9.77 -30.45
C GLN A 46 48.21 -9.04 -30.44
N ILE A 47 47.55 -8.91 -31.60
CA ILE A 47 46.23 -8.29 -31.71
C ILE A 47 45.19 -9.08 -30.90
N VAL A 48 45.19 -10.42 -31.02
CA VAL A 48 44.25 -11.27 -30.29
C VAL A 48 44.45 -11.15 -28.78
N GLU A 49 45.69 -11.12 -28.29
CA GLU A 49 45.95 -10.90 -26.86
C GLU A 49 45.43 -9.55 -26.36
N ILE A 50 45.67 -8.48 -27.11
CA ILE A 50 45.21 -7.13 -26.75
C ILE A 50 43.68 -7.08 -26.70
N LEU A 51 43.02 -7.64 -27.71
CA LEU A 51 41.55 -7.70 -27.76
C LEU A 51 40.98 -8.54 -26.61
N ALA A 52 41.60 -9.68 -26.29
CA ALA A 52 41.20 -10.53 -25.17
C ALA A 52 41.30 -9.78 -23.83
N ARG A 53 42.38 -9.03 -23.61
CA ARG A 53 42.54 -8.20 -22.40
C ARG A 53 41.48 -7.09 -22.33
N GLN A 54 41.22 -6.39 -23.44
CA GLN A 54 40.19 -5.36 -23.48
C GLN A 54 38.78 -5.93 -23.25
N GLN A 55 38.52 -7.13 -23.76
CA GLN A 55 37.24 -7.79 -23.53
C GLN A 55 37.08 -8.22 -22.07
N ALA A 56 38.13 -8.79 -21.47
CA ALA A 56 38.13 -9.15 -20.05
C ALA A 56 37.90 -7.93 -19.14
N GLN A 57 38.53 -6.78 -19.44
CA GLN A 57 38.31 -5.54 -18.69
C GLN A 57 36.86 -5.05 -18.78
N ARG A 58 36.29 -5.02 -19.99
CA ARG A 58 34.88 -4.64 -20.19
C ARG A 58 33.94 -5.60 -19.46
N GLU A 59 34.20 -6.89 -19.51
CA GLU A 59 33.41 -7.89 -18.80
C GLU A 59 33.52 -7.73 -17.27
N GLU A 60 34.68 -7.34 -16.76
CA GLU A 60 34.87 -7.06 -15.34
C GLU A 60 34.10 -5.81 -14.88
N GLU A 61 34.17 -4.70 -15.64
CA GLU A 61 33.39 -3.49 -15.36
C GLU A 61 31.88 -3.75 -15.42
N LEU A 62 31.42 -4.52 -16.42
CA LEU A 62 30.03 -4.95 -16.52
C LEU A 62 29.63 -5.84 -15.32
N ALA A 63 30.48 -6.77 -14.92
CA ALA A 63 30.20 -7.61 -13.75
C ALA A 63 30.16 -6.79 -12.45
N GLN A 64 31.06 -5.80 -12.29
CA GLN A 64 31.06 -4.91 -11.13
C GLN A 64 29.78 -4.08 -11.06
N THR A 65 29.41 -3.43 -12.16
CA THR A 65 28.17 -2.63 -12.22
C THR A 65 26.93 -3.49 -12.00
N GLN A 66 26.87 -4.70 -12.56
CA GLN A 66 25.79 -5.65 -12.29
C GLN A 66 25.68 -6.02 -10.81
N ARG A 67 26.79 -6.30 -10.12
CA ARG A 67 26.78 -6.55 -8.67
C ARG A 67 26.26 -5.34 -7.89
N HIS A 68 26.70 -4.13 -8.25
CA HIS A 68 26.20 -2.91 -7.62
C HIS A 68 24.70 -2.71 -7.83
N ILE A 69 24.19 -2.96 -9.03
CA ILE A 69 22.75 -2.88 -9.33
C ILE A 69 21.98 -3.87 -8.46
N LEU A 70 22.44 -5.11 -8.35
CA LEU A 70 21.77 -6.13 -7.52
C LEU A 70 21.76 -5.75 -6.03
N ALA A 71 22.89 -5.26 -5.51
CA ALA A 71 22.96 -4.81 -4.12
C ALA A 71 21.98 -3.67 -3.82
N LEU A 72 21.90 -2.68 -4.72
CA LEU A 72 20.96 -1.57 -4.58
C LEU A 72 19.50 -2.03 -4.71
N GLN A 73 19.22 -3.01 -5.57
CA GLN A 73 17.88 -3.59 -5.67
C GLN A 73 17.45 -4.28 -4.38
N GLU A 74 18.34 -5.06 -3.76
CA GLU A 74 18.07 -5.70 -2.47
C GLU A 74 17.80 -4.67 -1.35
N GLU A 75 18.60 -3.60 -1.30
CA GLU A 75 18.42 -2.50 -0.35
C GLU A 75 17.08 -1.78 -0.55
N ILE A 76 16.70 -1.49 -1.80
CA ILE A 76 15.39 -0.89 -2.10
C ILE A 76 14.26 -1.80 -1.63
N GLU A 77 14.33 -3.11 -1.92
CA GLU A 77 13.29 -4.05 -1.49
C GLU A 77 13.18 -4.14 0.04
N GLU A 78 14.31 -4.08 0.75
CA GLU A 78 14.33 -4.05 2.21
C GLU A 78 13.70 -2.78 2.76
N LEU A 79 14.11 -1.62 2.27
CA LEU A 79 13.52 -0.33 2.65
C LEU A 79 12.02 -0.27 2.35
N GLU A 80 11.58 -0.84 1.22
CA GLU A 80 10.15 -0.93 0.91
C GLU A 80 9.40 -1.85 1.87
N ARG A 81 10.00 -2.99 2.29
CA ARG A 81 9.40 -3.87 3.31
C ARG A 81 9.25 -3.12 4.64
N GLU A 82 10.29 -2.43 5.08
CA GLU A 82 10.26 -1.61 6.30
C GLU A 82 9.21 -0.50 6.22
N ASN A 83 9.16 0.22 5.09
CA ASN A 83 8.20 1.29 4.89
C ASN A 83 6.75 0.78 4.94
N ARG A 84 6.47 -0.39 4.34
CA ARG A 84 5.15 -1.04 4.44
C ARG A 84 4.77 -1.35 5.89
N LEU A 85 5.69 -1.91 6.67
CA LEU A 85 5.45 -2.19 8.09
C LEU A 85 5.25 -0.91 8.90
N HIS A 86 6.06 0.12 8.65
CA HIS A 86 5.93 1.41 9.32
C HIS A 86 4.57 2.07 9.01
N ASN A 87 4.14 2.07 7.75
CA ASN A 87 2.83 2.61 7.35
C ASN A 87 1.68 1.84 8.02
N GLN A 88 1.78 0.51 8.13
CA GLN A 88 0.81 -0.30 8.85
C GLN A 88 0.76 0.08 10.34
N GLN A 89 1.92 0.24 10.98
CA GLN A 89 2.02 0.63 12.38
C GLN A 89 1.45 2.03 12.63
N VAL A 90 1.78 3.00 11.77
CA VAL A 90 1.25 4.37 11.84
C VAL A 90 -0.26 4.37 11.66
N GLY A 91 -0.79 3.62 10.70
CA GLY A 91 -2.23 3.48 10.49
C GLY A 91 -2.95 2.87 11.69
N ALA A 92 -2.39 1.78 12.26
CA ALA A 92 -2.93 1.16 13.47
C ALA A 92 -2.90 2.10 14.67
N CYS A 93 -1.79 2.83 14.85
CA CYS A 93 -1.65 3.81 15.93
C CYS A 93 -2.66 4.95 15.78
N MET A 94 -2.87 5.46 14.56
CA MET A 94 -3.86 6.50 14.27
C MET A 94 -5.29 6.06 14.62
N LEU A 95 -5.66 4.81 14.27
CA LEU A 95 -6.96 4.25 14.64
C LEU A 95 -7.13 4.15 16.17
N LEU A 96 -6.09 3.69 16.85
CA LEU A 96 -6.10 3.54 18.31
C LEU A 96 -6.19 4.90 19.01
N LEU A 97 -5.49 5.91 18.49
CA LEU A 97 -5.53 7.28 19.00
C LEU A 97 -6.93 7.89 18.83
N GLY A 98 -7.57 7.70 17.67
CA GLY A 98 -8.92 8.19 17.42
C GLY A 98 -9.97 7.55 18.32
N ALA A 99 -9.84 6.24 18.60
CA ALA A 99 -10.72 5.55 19.54
C ALA A 99 -10.56 6.08 20.97
N LEU A 100 -9.31 6.29 21.41
CA LEU A 100 -9.02 6.84 22.73
C LEU A 100 -9.57 8.28 22.86
N GLU A 101 -9.38 9.11 21.82
CA GLU A 101 -9.91 10.47 21.80
C GLU A 101 -11.44 10.49 21.85
N ALA A 102 -12.11 9.59 21.13
CA ALA A 102 -13.56 9.45 21.17
C ALA A 102 -14.06 9.04 22.56
N MET A 103 -13.38 8.09 23.21
CA MET A 103 -13.69 7.67 24.58
C MET A 103 -13.50 8.81 25.58
N LEU A 104 -12.37 9.52 25.51
CA LEU A 104 -12.08 10.65 26.39
C LEU A 104 -13.11 11.78 26.21
N LYS A 105 -13.49 12.10 24.97
CA LYS A 105 -14.55 13.07 24.67
C LYS A 105 -15.92 12.60 25.18
N ALA A 106 -16.20 11.31 25.18
CA ALA A 106 -17.43 10.78 25.77
C ALA A 106 -17.43 10.96 27.30
N GLU A 107 -16.32 10.63 27.96
CA GLU A 107 -16.19 10.80 29.41
C GLU A 107 -16.23 12.27 29.84
N LEU A 108 -15.56 13.16 29.12
CA LEU A 108 -15.65 14.60 29.38
C LEU A 108 -17.10 15.09 29.30
N ARG A 109 -17.83 14.69 28.24
CA ARG A 109 -19.25 15.03 28.11
C ARG A 109 -20.09 14.44 29.25
N ASN A 110 -19.76 13.25 29.74
CA ASN A 110 -20.47 12.63 30.86
C ASN A 110 -20.22 13.42 32.16
N MET A 111 -18.96 13.76 32.44
CA MET A 111 -18.57 14.56 33.60
C MET A 111 -19.18 15.96 33.57
N GLU A 112 -19.22 16.62 32.41
CA GLU A 112 -19.90 17.92 32.25
C GLU A 112 -21.40 17.81 32.55
N ARG A 113 -22.07 16.73 32.11
CA ARG A 113 -23.49 16.50 32.44
C ARG A 113 -23.68 16.26 33.93
N MET A 114 -22.80 15.48 34.56
CA MET A 114 -22.84 15.22 36.01
C MET A 114 -22.69 16.51 36.81
N GLN A 115 -21.68 17.32 36.49
CA GLN A 115 -21.45 18.60 37.16
C GLN A 115 -22.64 19.56 37.01
N LYS A 116 -23.24 19.61 35.82
CA LYS A 116 -24.44 20.45 35.60
C LYS A 116 -25.65 19.95 36.39
N ARG A 117 -25.81 18.63 36.55
CA ARG A 117 -26.89 18.03 37.36
C ARG A 117 -26.69 18.28 38.86
N GLU A 118 -25.46 18.25 39.34
CA GLU A 118 -25.13 18.53 40.75
C GLU A 118 -25.49 19.97 41.15
N ASN A 119 -25.32 20.92 40.23
CA ASN A 119 -25.63 22.34 40.46
C ASN A 119 -27.11 22.72 40.23
N VAL A 120 -28.00 21.74 40.04
CA VAL A 120 -29.44 22.01 39.89
C VAL A 120 -30.09 22.25 41.25
N ASP A 121 -30.84 23.35 41.37
CA ASP A 121 -31.72 23.55 42.52
C ASP A 121 -32.89 22.55 42.47
N MET A 122 -32.85 21.58 43.39
CA MET A 122 -33.89 20.55 43.53
C MET A 122 -35.26 21.14 43.88
N THR A 123 -35.31 22.32 44.51
CA THR A 123 -36.56 23.01 44.83
C THR A 123 -37.23 23.51 43.57
N TYR A 124 -36.44 24.10 42.65
CA TYR A 124 -36.94 24.53 41.35
C TYR A 124 -37.40 23.34 40.52
N LEU A 125 -36.59 22.28 40.44
CA LEU A 125 -36.94 21.06 39.70
C LEU A 125 -38.23 20.43 40.23
N LYS A 126 -38.39 20.33 41.55
CA LYS A 126 -39.62 19.87 42.20
C LYS A 126 -40.84 20.67 41.71
N ASN A 127 -40.74 21.99 41.66
CA ASN A 127 -41.84 22.86 41.24
C ASN A 127 -42.17 22.68 39.75
N VAL A 128 -41.17 22.49 38.89
CA VAL A 128 -41.37 22.20 37.47
C VAL A 128 -42.07 20.85 37.28
N ILE A 129 -41.67 19.82 38.03
CA ILE A 129 -42.32 18.50 37.99
C ILE A 129 -43.76 18.56 38.51
N LEU A 130 -44.00 19.28 39.62
CA LEU A 130 -45.35 19.51 40.12
C LEU A 130 -46.25 20.15 39.07
N LYS A 131 -45.78 21.22 38.42
CA LYS A 131 -46.51 21.87 37.32
C LYS A 131 -46.76 20.92 36.15
N LEU A 132 -45.77 20.11 35.77
CA LEU A 132 -45.92 19.11 34.71
C LEU A 132 -47.05 18.11 35.03
N LEU A 133 -47.18 17.69 36.28
CA LEU A 133 -48.21 16.76 36.73
C LEU A 133 -49.59 17.41 36.91
N GLU A 134 -49.63 18.69 37.32
CA GLU A 134 -50.87 19.44 37.51
C GLU A 134 -51.50 19.90 36.19
N THR A 135 -50.71 20.47 35.27
CA THR A 135 -51.21 21.06 34.02
C THR A 135 -51.11 20.12 32.82
N GLY A 136 -50.21 19.12 32.87
CA GLY A 136 -49.97 18.23 31.74
C GLY A 136 -49.28 18.90 30.55
N GLU A 137 -48.73 20.10 30.71
CA GLU A 137 -48.07 20.86 29.63
C GLU A 137 -46.67 20.32 29.28
N VAL A 138 -46.61 19.07 28.82
CA VAL A 138 -45.36 18.38 28.53
C VAL A 138 -44.55 19.09 27.45
N GLU A 139 -45.18 19.63 26.40
CA GLU A 139 -44.44 20.29 25.33
C GLU A 139 -43.69 21.56 25.79
N ALA A 140 -44.21 22.28 26.79
CA ALA A 140 -43.59 23.50 27.33
C ALA A 140 -42.58 23.21 28.46
N LEU A 141 -42.89 22.25 29.34
CA LEU A 141 -42.09 21.98 30.53
C LEU A 141 -41.01 20.90 30.33
N LEU A 142 -41.18 19.98 29.38
CA LEU A 142 -40.17 18.95 29.06
C LEU A 142 -38.83 19.54 28.60
N PRO A 143 -38.76 20.61 27.79
CA PRO A 143 -37.49 21.28 27.49
C PRO A 143 -36.78 21.82 28.73
N VAL A 144 -37.53 22.36 29.69
CA VAL A 144 -36.98 22.87 30.96
C VAL A 144 -36.40 21.72 31.80
N VAL A 145 -37.15 20.62 31.95
CA VAL A 145 -36.67 19.41 32.63
C VAL A 145 -35.44 18.83 31.93
N GLY A 146 -35.46 18.76 30.60
CA GLY A 146 -34.35 18.27 29.80
C GLY A 146 -33.09 19.14 29.93
N MET A 147 -33.24 20.45 30.07
CA MET A 147 -32.13 21.37 30.33
C MET A 147 -31.55 21.18 31.73
N LEU A 148 -32.39 21.06 32.76
CA LEU A 148 -31.95 20.87 34.14
C LEU A 148 -31.23 19.52 34.31
N LEU A 149 -31.84 18.43 33.80
CA LEU A 149 -31.31 17.08 33.93
C LEU A 149 -30.33 16.69 32.82
N GLN A 150 -29.98 17.60 31.93
CA GLN A 150 -29.06 17.36 30.81
C GLN A 150 -29.45 16.12 29.99
N PHE A 151 -30.71 16.10 29.51
CA PHE A 151 -31.15 15.06 28.59
C PHE A 151 -30.45 15.20 27.25
N SER A 152 -30.10 14.07 26.67
CA SER A 152 -29.71 13.96 25.28
C SER A 152 -30.90 14.30 24.37
N PRO A 153 -30.64 14.76 23.13
CA PRO A 153 -31.71 15.02 22.17
C PRO A 153 -32.56 13.78 21.89
N ASP A 154 -32.01 12.58 22.00
CA ASP A 154 -32.72 11.32 21.78
C ASP A 154 -33.67 10.99 22.94
N GLU A 155 -33.28 11.27 24.18
CA GLU A 155 -34.14 11.14 25.36
C GLU A 155 -35.35 12.09 25.27
N ILE A 156 -35.13 13.34 24.85
CA ILE A 156 -36.21 14.33 24.67
C ILE A 156 -37.20 13.85 23.59
N LYS A 157 -36.70 13.39 22.44
CA LYS A 157 -37.55 12.83 21.37
C LYS A 157 -38.37 11.63 21.86
N LYS A 158 -37.76 10.72 22.62
CA LYS A 158 -38.43 9.55 23.18
C LYS A 158 -39.58 9.94 24.12
N CYS A 159 -39.37 10.94 24.99
CA CYS A 159 -40.40 11.48 25.86
C CYS A 159 -41.56 12.10 25.08
N GLN A 160 -41.27 12.93 24.07
CA GLN A 160 -42.29 13.55 23.22
C GLN A 160 -43.10 12.51 22.44
N GLN A 161 -42.44 11.51 21.86
CA GLN A 161 -43.10 10.42 21.13
C GLN A 161 -44.02 9.60 22.03
N THR A 162 -43.56 9.24 23.23
CA THR A 162 -44.35 8.48 24.21
C THR A 162 -45.57 9.29 24.66
N TYR A 163 -45.40 10.59 24.89
CA TYR A 163 -46.50 11.47 25.27
C TYR A 163 -47.52 11.62 24.13
N ARG A 164 -47.08 11.85 22.89
CA ARG A 164 -47.97 11.94 21.73
C ARG A 164 -48.73 10.64 21.49
N ALA A 165 -48.08 9.48 21.65
CA ALA A 165 -48.76 8.19 21.56
C ALA A 165 -49.83 8.00 22.64
N SER A 166 -49.67 8.63 23.80
CA SER A 166 -50.64 8.58 24.91
C SER A 166 -51.71 9.69 24.86
N ALA A 167 -51.43 10.81 24.20
CA ALA A 167 -52.31 11.99 24.12
C ALA A 167 -53.31 11.93 22.96
N VAL A 168 -53.21 10.93 22.07
CA VAL A 168 -54.20 10.67 21.02
C VAL A 168 -55.26 9.71 21.56
N PRO A 169 -56.46 10.17 21.98
CA PRO A 169 -57.59 9.29 22.15
C PRO A 169 -58.02 8.83 20.76
N SER A 170 -57.85 7.56 20.48
CA SER A 170 -58.49 6.89 19.35
C SER A 170 -60.02 6.93 19.51
N SER A 171 -60.74 7.83 18.79
CA SER A 171 -62.08 7.59 18.19
C SER A 171 -62.79 8.86 17.66
N PRO A 172 -63.85 8.78 16.80
CA PRO A 172 -64.61 7.58 16.35
C PRO A 172 -64.97 7.51 14.83
N VAL A 173 -65.76 6.47 14.48
CA VAL A 173 -66.55 6.18 13.24
C VAL A 173 -65.87 5.14 12.33
N SER A 174 -66.30 3.86 12.24
CA SER A 174 -67.67 3.37 11.95
C SER A 174 -68.08 2.07 12.69
N THR A 175 -69.25 2.13 13.33
CA THR A 175 -70.32 1.11 13.52
C THR A 175 -70.01 -0.40 13.51
N SER A 176 -70.16 -1.08 14.66
CA SER A 176 -71.29 -2.02 14.96
C SER A 176 -71.16 -2.69 16.34
N VAL A 177 -72.16 -2.43 17.19
CA VAL A 177 -72.85 -3.27 18.22
C VAL A 177 -72.05 -4.39 18.93
N GLU A 178 -71.81 -4.30 20.25
CA GLU A 178 -72.59 -4.93 21.35
C GLU A 178 -71.83 -5.03 22.71
N ALA A 179 -72.55 -4.70 23.79
CA ALA A 179 -72.45 -5.13 25.21
C ALA A 179 -71.24 -4.86 26.16
N SER A 180 -71.54 -4.01 27.17
CA SER A 180 -71.29 -4.18 28.63
C SER A 180 -69.97 -3.74 29.31
N PRO A 181 -70.03 -3.37 30.62
CA PRO A 181 -69.35 -2.18 31.15
C PRO A 181 -68.30 -2.46 32.24
N SER A 182 -67.21 -1.70 32.28
CA SER A 182 -66.64 -1.13 33.52
C SER A 182 -65.31 -0.39 33.26
N ALA A 183 -65.35 0.92 33.53
CA ALA A 183 -64.28 1.82 33.97
C ALA A 183 -63.05 2.09 33.05
N PRO A 184 -62.66 3.38 32.92
CA PRO A 184 -61.49 3.79 32.16
C PRO A 184 -60.23 3.48 32.97
N SER A 185 -59.30 2.73 32.39
CA SER A 185 -57.95 2.61 32.95
C SER A 185 -57.21 3.94 32.72
N SER A 186 -57.52 4.91 33.58
CA SER A 186 -56.73 6.12 33.77
C SER A 186 -55.31 5.74 34.18
N GLY A 187 -54.36 6.52 33.68
CA GLY A 187 -52.95 6.20 33.55
C GLY A 187 -52.30 5.59 34.79
N SER A 188 -51.59 4.48 34.58
CA SER A 188 -50.53 4.09 35.49
C SER A 188 -49.23 3.95 34.71
N LEU A 189 -48.55 5.09 34.54
CA LEU A 189 -47.17 5.16 34.09
C LEU A 189 -46.19 4.61 35.15
N PHE A 190 -46.64 4.43 36.39
CA PHE A 190 -45.80 4.04 37.53
C PHE A 190 -45.82 2.54 37.85
N SER A 191 -46.65 1.72 37.20
CA SER A 191 -46.67 0.27 37.44
C SER A 191 -45.41 -0.47 36.98
N ARG A 192 -44.46 0.21 36.32
CA ARG A 192 -43.26 -0.41 35.73
C ARG A 192 -41.97 -0.24 36.55
N PHE A 193 -42.03 0.41 37.72
CA PHE A 193 -40.87 0.68 38.58
C PHE A 193 -40.77 -0.24 39.82
N LEU A 194 -41.26 -1.48 39.75
CA LEU A 194 -40.94 -2.47 40.79
C LEU A 194 -39.52 -3.00 40.54
N TYR A 195 -38.59 -2.51 41.35
CA TYR A 195 -37.15 -2.75 41.32
C TYR A 195 -36.75 -4.21 41.66
N SER A 196 -35.70 -4.70 40.99
CA SER A 196 -34.65 -5.59 41.52
C SER A 196 -33.31 -5.13 40.96
#